data_AF-M5JS94-F1
#
_entry.id   AF-M5JS94-F1
#
_cell.length_a   1.000
_cell.length_b   1.000
_cell.length_c   1.000
_cell.angle_alpha   90.00
_cell.angle_beta   90.00
_cell.angle_gamma   90.00
#
_symmetry.space_group_name_H-M   'P 1'
#
loop_
_entity.id
_entity.type
_entity.pdbx_description
1 polymer ?
#
loop_
_entity_poly.entity_id
_entity_poly.type
_entity_poly.pdbx_seq_one_letter_code
_entity_poly.pdbx_strand_id
1 'polypeptide(L)' 'MLDIPQNTMSAHLATLSRAGLVRSERQSRSIIYRADLDQFRELTLFMIKDCCGGSAELCAPLLQSLTPCCEPKTADAAQ' A
#
# COMPACT_ATOMS: atom_id res chain seq x y z
N MET A 1 -1.85 20.18 -2.33
CA MET A 1 -2.13 19.85 -0.92
C MET A 1 -3.35 18.93 -0.94
N LEU A 2 -3.38 17.85 -0.16
CA LEU A 2 -4.55 16.96 -0.15
C LEU A 2 -5.72 17.75 0.44
N ASP A 3 -6.84 17.86 -0.28
CA ASP A 3 -8.04 18.62 0.13
C ASP A 3 -8.80 17.94 1.27
N ILE A 4 -8.10 17.68 2.38
CA ILE A 4 -8.55 16.97 3.56
C ILE A 4 -8.18 17.79 4.79
N PRO A 5 -9.12 18.08 5.71
CA PRO A 5 -8.82 18.72 6.99
C PRO A 5 -7.73 17.96 7.77
N GLN A 6 -6.80 18.69 8.40
CA GLN A 6 -5.62 18.09 9.06
C GLN A 6 -5.96 17.13 10.22
N ASN A 7 -7.04 17.43 10.96
CA ASN A 7 -7.55 16.54 12.01
C ASN A 7 -8.07 15.22 11.43
N THR A 8 -8.72 15.27 10.27
CA THR A 8 -9.22 14.09 9.54
C THR A 8 -8.07 13.27 8.96
N MET A 9 -7.03 13.93 8.42
CA MET A 9 -5.83 13.25 7.94
C MET A 9 -5.13 12.46 9.06
N SER A 10 -5.01 13.05 10.24
CA SER A 10 -4.40 12.38 11.41
C SER A 10 -5.18 11.11 11.80
N ALA A 11 -6.52 11.15 11.73
CA ALA A 11 -7.36 9.98 12.00
C ALA A 11 -7.19 8.86 10.95
N HIS A 12 -7.06 9.21 9.67
CA HIS A 12 -6.76 8.25 8.61
C HIS A 12 -5.39 7.59 8.80
N LEU A 13 -4.35 8.40 9.05
CA LEU A 13 -2.99 7.89 9.28
C LEU A 13 -2.92 6.99 10.53
N ALA A 14 -3.62 7.35 11.60
CA ALA A 14 -3.71 6.50 12.78
C ALA A 14 -4.40 5.15 12.48
N THR A 15 -5.44 5.16 11.63
CA THR A 15 -6.14 3.94 11.21
C THR A 15 -5.24 3.05 10.36
N LEU A 16 -4.57 3.62 9.36
CA LEU A 16 -3.62 2.89 8.53
C LEU A 16 -2.45 2.33 9.35
N SER A 17 -1.98 3.07 10.35
CA SER A 17 -0.90 2.63 11.22
C SER A 17 -1.32 1.44 12.09
N ARG A 18 -2.53 1.46 12.67
CA ARG A 18 -3.08 0.31 13.41
C ARG A 18 -3.29 -0.92 12.52
N ALA A 19 -3.61 -0.71 11.24
CA ALA A 19 -3.73 -1.77 10.25
C ALA A 19 -2.37 -2.30 9.74
N GLY A 20 -1.24 -1.70 10.16
CA GLY A 20 0.10 -2.07 9.70
C GLY A 20 0.45 -1.59 8.30
N LEU A 21 -0.42 -0.82 7.63
CA LEU A 21 -0.22 -0.39 6.24
C LEU A 21 0.70 0.83 6.11
N VAL A 22 0.95 1.54 7.20
CA VAL A 22 1.92 2.63 7.24
C VAL A 22 2.78 2.54 8.49
N ARG A 23 4.06 2.87 8.33
CA ARG A 23 5.02 3.07 9.41
C ARG A 23 5.13 4.56 9.71
N SER A 24 5.32 4.88 10.98
CA SER A 24 5.52 6.26 11.43
C SER A 24 6.87 6.39 12.11
N GLU A 25 7.58 7.47 11.81
CA GLU A 25 8.86 7.80 12.41
C GLU A 25 8.83 9.25 12.88
N ARG A 26 9.12 9.48 14.17
CA ARG A 26 9.13 10.83 14.73
C ARG A 26 10.50 11.47 14.53
N GLN A 27 10.54 12.51 13.71
CA GLN A 27 11.72 13.33 13.48
C GLN A 27 11.52 14.70 14.13
N SER A 28 11.98 14.82 15.38
CA SER A 28 11.83 16.03 16.20
C SER A 28 10.35 16.46 16.37
N ARG A 29 9.93 17.50 15.64
CA ARG A 29 8.58 18.09 15.67
C ARG A 29 7.65 17.53 14.59
N SER A 30 8.17 16.72 13.67
CA SER A 30 7.41 16.13 12.57
C SER A 30 7.30 14.61 12.75
N ILE A 31 6.20 14.04 12.26
CA ILE A 31 6.04 12.59 12.13
C ILE A 31 6.00 12.28 10.64
N ILE A 32 6.93 11.45 10.18
CA ILE A 32 7.01 11.01 8.80
C ILE A 32 6.28 9.68 8.69
N TYR A 33 5.25 9.63 7.85
CA TYR A 33 4.53 8.40 7.54
C TYR A 33 5.03 7.83 6.21
N ARG A 34 5.29 6.53 6.19
CA ARG A 34 5.68 5.77 4.99
C ARG A 34 4.74 4.59 4.81
N ALA A 35 4.33 4.32 3.58
CA ALA A 35 3.62 3.09 3.27
C ALA A 35 4.50 1.88 3.57
N ASP A 36 3.92 0.87 4.20
CA ASP A 36 4.52 -0.45 4.31
C ASP A 36 4.05 -1.28 3.10
N LEU A 37 4.87 -1.26 2.05
CA LEU A 37 4.52 -1.92 0.79
C LEU A 37 4.57 -3.44 0.89
N ASP A 38 5.34 -3.98 1.84
CA ASP A 38 5.39 -5.42 2.08
C ASP A 38 4.08 -5.87 2.73
N GLN A 39 3.63 -5.18 3.78
CA GLN A 39 2.32 -5.47 4.40
C GLN A 39 1.16 -5.27 3.42
N PHE A 40 1.21 -4.23 2.59
CA PHE A 40 0.20 -3.97 1.57
C PHE A 40 0.17 -5.06 0.49
N ARG A 41 1.34 -5.56 0.08
CA ARG A 41 1.46 -6.68 -0.87
C ARG A 41 0.84 -7.94 -0.29
N GLU A 42 1.16 -8.29 0.95
CA GLU A 42 0.61 -9.47 1.61
C GLU A 42 -0.92 -9.40 1.73
N LEU A 43 -1.46 -8.24 2.12
CA LEU A 43 -2.91 -8.01 2.15
C LEU A 43 -3.53 -8.20 0.75
N THR A 44 -2.90 -7.63 -0.27
CA THR A 44 -3.39 -7.74 -1.66
C THR A 44 -3.37 -9.19 -2.15
N LEU A 45 -2.29 -9.92 -1.87
CA LEU A 45 -2.18 -11.35 -2.22
C LEU A 45 -3.22 -12.19 -1.48
N PHE A 46 -3.46 -11.91 -0.19
CA PHE A 46 -4.52 -12.56 0.57
C PHE A 46 -5.88 -12.35 -0.10
N MET A 47 -6.23 -11.10 -0.44
CA MET A 47 -7.50 -10.80 -1.12
C MET A 47 -7.61 -11.49 -2.48
N ILE A 48 -6.54 -11.49 -3.30
CA ILE A 48 -6.57 -12.10 -4.64
C ILE A 48 -6.67 -13.64 -4.56
N LYS A 49 -5.99 -14.29 -3.61
CA LYS A 49 -6.08 -15.75 -3.41
C LYS A 49 -7.53 -16.20 -3.18
N ASP A 50 -8.29 -15.41 -2.42
CA ASP A 50 -9.69 -15.71 -2.12
C ASP A 50 -10.68 -15.11 -3.13
N CYS A 51 -10.27 -14.09 -3.92
CA CYS A 51 -11.14 -13.34 -4.83
C CYS A 51 -11.86 -14.21 -5.86
N CYS A 52 -11.18 -15.25 -6.37
CA CYS A 52 -11.69 -16.14 -7.43
C CYS A 52 -12.11 -17.53 -6.89
N GLY A 53 -12.24 -17.70 -5.57
CA GLY A 53 -12.50 -19.01 -4.96
C GLY A 53 -11.41 -20.05 -5.28
N GLY A 54 -10.15 -19.60 -5.41
CA GLY A 54 -9.01 -20.44 -5.81
C GLY A 54 -8.88 -20.69 -7.32
N SER A 55 -9.76 -20.15 -8.16
CA SER A 55 -9.70 -20.34 -9.63
C SER A 55 -8.81 -19.29 -10.30
N ALA A 56 -7.55 -19.65 -10.57
CA ALA A 56 -6.56 -18.76 -11.17
C ALA A 56 -6.99 -18.15 -12.52
N GLU A 57 -7.73 -18.91 -13.34
CA GLU A 57 -8.25 -18.48 -14.65
C GLU A 57 -9.16 -17.24 -14.57
N LEU A 58 -9.96 -17.13 -13.51
CA LEU A 58 -10.85 -15.98 -13.31
C LEU A 58 -10.09 -14.71 -12.93
N CYS A 59 -8.91 -14.88 -12.35
CA CYS A 59 -8.03 -13.79 -11.92
C CYS A 59 -7.07 -13.33 -13.04
N ALA A 60 -7.02 -14.03 -14.19
CA ALA A 60 -6.15 -13.69 -15.32
C ALA A 60 -6.40 -12.27 -15.91
N PRO A 61 -7.64 -11.80 -16.10
CA PRO A 61 -7.89 -10.43 -16.60
C PRO A 61 -7.44 -9.33 -15.63
N LEU A 62 -7.55 -9.61 -14.32
CA LEU A 62 -7.06 -8.71 -13.26
C LEU A 62 -5.54 -8.58 -13.35
N LEU A 63 -4.83 -9.71 -13.47
CA LEU A 63 -3.37 -9.73 -13.57
C LEU A 63 -2.87 -8.99 -14.82
N GLN A 64 -3.55 -9.14 -15.96
CA GLN A 64 -3.22 -8.37 -17.18
C GLN A 64 -3.35 -6.87 -16.96
N SER A 65 -4.38 -6.42 -16.23
CA SER A 65 -4.60 -5.01 -15.93
C SER A 65 -3.57 -4.42 -14.96
N LEU A 66 -3.02 -5.27 -14.08
CA LEU A 66 -2.00 -4.88 -13.08
C LEU A 66 -0.57 -4.96 -13.64
N THR A 67 -0.37 -5.64 -14.76
CA THR A 67 0.94 -5.76 -15.38
C THR A 67 1.33 -4.39 -15.96
N PRO A 68 2.37 -3.74 -15.44
CA PRO A 68 2.75 -2.43 -15.95
C PRO A 68 3.26 -2.57 -17.39
N CYS A 69 2.90 -1.63 -18.26
CA CYS A 69 3.35 -1.61 -19.65
C CYS A 69 4.86 -1.40 -19.80
N CYS A 70 5.55 -1.00 -18.73
CA CYS A 70 6.98 -0.71 -18.70
C CYS A 70 7.62 -1.33 -17.46
N GLU A 71 8.89 -1.71 -17.57
CA GLU A 71 9.66 -2.22 -16.43
C GLU A 71 9.75 -1.18 -15.31
N PRO A 72 9.52 -1.56 -14.04
CA PRO A 72 9.68 -0.65 -12.93
C PRO A 72 11.16 -0.28 -12.82
N LYS A 73 11.47 1.00 -13.07
CA LYS A 73 12.79 1.57 -12.76
C LYS A 73 13.01 1.38 -11.26
N THR A 74 13.94 0.49 -10.89
CA THR A 74 14.34 0.24 -9.50
C THR A 74 14.62 1.59 -8.85
N ALA A 75 13.74 2.00 -7.93
CA ALA A 75 14.01 3.14 -7.08
C ALA A 75 15.10 2.69 -6.10
N ASP A 76 16.27 3.28 -6.31
CA ASP A 76 17.52 3.16 -5.59
C ASP A 76 17.37 2.70 -4.13
N ALA A 77 17.98 1.56 -3.82
CA ALA A 77 18.31 1.21 -2.46
C ALA A 77 19.49 2.10 -2.03
N ALA A 78 19.37 2.65 -0.82
CA ALA A 78 20.44 3.32 -0.06
C ALA A 78 20.85 4.73 -0.51
N GLN A 79 20.43 5.70 0.28
CA GLN A 79 21.33 6.60 1.03
C GLN A 79 20.66 7.02 2.33
#